data_AF-A0A1L9AW64-F1
#
_entry.id   AF-A0A1L9AW64-F1
#
_cell.length_a   1.000
_cell.length_b   1.000
_cell.length_c   1.000
_cell.angle_alpha   90.00
_cell.angle_beta   90.00
_cell.angle_gamma   90.00
#
_symmetry.space_group_name_H-M   'P 1'
#
loop_
_entity.id
_entity.type
_entity.pdbx_description
1 polymer ?
#
loop_
_entity_poly.entity_id
_entity_poly.type
_entity_poly.pdbx_seq_one_letter_code
_entity_poly.pdbx_strand_id
1 'polypeptide(L)'
;MSGGVRGAARGGDPQELERTVVARGSRTPTPVRPSSRGEVEPGCPASLPLEAMALVALVWGRERAAELFEGLRESDAVRARGYLAGFAALSSARRQARVAVEFGVRPDAAARLRGVMETAPEALRREIFRRLPPYHRSLFPSLQLERSGPEATEQVCALAERLIREATR
;
A
#
# COMPACT_ATOMS: atom_id res chain seq x y z
N MET A 1 -52.11 -24.80 58.86
CA MET A 1 -52.49 -23.45 59.33
C MET A 1 -51.26 -22.56 59.19
N SER A 2 -51.49 -21.33 58.70
CA SER A 2 -50.71 -20.06 58.81
C SER A 2 -49.29 -20.16 59.38
N GLY A 3 -48.23 -19.58 58.80
CA GLY A 3 -48.01 -18.26 58.18
C GLY A 3 -46.52 -17.94 58.44
N GLY A 4 -45.76 -17.37 57.49
CA GLY A 4 -45.21 -16.00 57.55
C GLY A 4 -44.23 -15.74 58.74
N VAL A 5 -43.05 -15.12 58.65
CA VAL A 5 -42.45 -14.17 57.72
C VAL A 5 -40.93 -14.06 58.06
N ARG A 6 -40.12 -14.00 57.01
CA ARG A 6 -38.83 -13.29 56.75
C ARG A 6 -37.93 -12.73 57.89
N GLY A 7 -36.62 -12.84 57.62
CA GLY A 7 -35.58 -11.84 57.96
C GLY A 7 -34.26 -12.50 58.38
N ALA A 8 -33.31 -12.82 57.49
CA ALA A 8 -32.24 -11.94 56.95
C ALA A 8 -31.42 -11.22 58.06
N ALA A 9 -30.09 -11.26 58.13
CA ALA A 9 -29.05 -11.92 57.36
C ALA A 9 -27.75 -11.95 58.18
N ARG A 10 -26.93 -12.97 57.87
CA ARG A 10 -25.47 -13.20 58.04
C ARG A 10 -24.65 -11.92 58.30
N GLY A 11 -23.70 -11.88 59.23
CA GLY A 11 -22.55 -12.81 59.37
C GLY A 11 -21.54 -12.45 58.27
N GLY A 12 -20.31 -12.02 58.50
CA GLY A 12 -19.36 -12.25 59.58
C GLY A 12 -18.04 -12.48 58.84
N ASP A 13 -17.12 -11.51 58.89
CA ASP A 13 -15.71 -11.72 58.51
C ASP A 13 -15.04 -12.55 59.62
N PRO A 14 -14.12 -13.49 59.32
CA PRO A 14 -12.79 -13.08 58.86
C PRO A 14 -12.01 -14.07 57.96
N GLN A 15 -11.04 -13.50 57.23
CA GLN A 15 -9.70 -13.97 56.86
C GLN A 15 -9.43 -15.38 56.30
N GLU A 16 -8.57 -15.33 55.26
CA GLU A 16 -7.37 -16.17 55.03
C GLU A 16 -7.38 -17.21 53.89
N LEU A 17 -6.22 -17.22 53.21
CA LEU A 17 -5.57 -18.25 52.39
C LEU A 17 -5.98 -18.45 50.91
N GLU A 18 -5.08 -17.88 50.09
CA GLU A 18 -4.44 -18.50 48.93
C GLU A 18 -5.30 -19.09 47.80
N ARG A 19 -5.16 -18.49 46.60
CA ARG A 19 -4.68 -19.19 45.40
C ARG A 19 -4.46 -18.22 44.24
N THR A 20 -3.24 -18.30 43.72
CA THR A 20 -2.71 -17.79 42.44
C THR A 20 -3.67 -17.98 41.26
N VAL A 21 -3.94 -16.93 40.47
CA VAL A 21 -4.04 -16.97 38.99
C VAL A 21 -3.71 -15.60 38.37
N VAL A 22 -2.93 -15.70 37.30
CA VAL A 22 -2.40 -14.75 36.31
C VAL A 22 -3.43 -13.77 35.71
N ALA A 23 -2.89 -12.61 35.28
CA ALA A 23 -3.24 -11.83 34.08
C ALA A 23 -4.12 -10.58 34.25
N ARG A 24 -3.51 -9.40 34.08
CA ARG A 24 -3.63 -8.58 32.85
C ARG A 24 -2.91 -7.25 33.06
N GLY A 25 -1.69 -7.16 32.52
CA GLY A 25 -1.05 -5.87 32.28
C GLY A 25 -1.75 -5.17 31.13
N SER A 26 -2.36 -4.03 31.43
CA SER A 26 -3.02 -3.12 30.51
C SER A 26 -2.06 -2.64 29.43
N ARG A 27 -2.16 -3.19 28.21
CA ARG A 27 -1.51 -2.59 27.03
C ARG A 27 -2.43 -1.50 26.49
N THR A 28 -2.12 -0.25 26.79
CA THR A 28 -2.57 0.90 26.02
C THR A 28 -2.10 0.75 24.57
N PRO A 29 -2.99 0.81 23.57
CA PRO A 29 -2.56 0.80 22.18
C PRO A 29 -2.02 2.20 21.84
N THR A 30 -0.70 2.33 21.72
CA THR A 30 -0.09 3.46 21.00
C THR A 30 -0.66 3.50 19.58
N PRO A 31 -1.28 4.60 19.15
CA PRO A 31 -1.74 4.72 17.78
C PRO A 31 -0.51 4.74 16.87
N VAL A 32 -0.36 3.70 16.05
CA VAL A 32 0.61 3.67 14.97
C VAL A 32 0.17 4.74 13.99
N ARG A 33 0.85 5.89 14.03
CA ARG A 33 0.70 6.97 13.06
C ARG A 33 0.99 6.36 11.68
N PRO A 34 0.05 6.34 10.73
CA PRO A 34 0.39 5.90 9.39
C PRO A 34 1.47 6.85 8.87
N SER A 35 2.58 6.27 8.40
CA SER A 35 3.63 7.01 7.70
C SER A 35 2.96 7.93 6.70
N SER A 36 3.12 9.23 6.91
CA SER A 36 2.65 10.28 6.02
C SER A 36 3.12 9.95 4.62
N ARG A 37 2.18 9.45 3.81
CA ARG A 37 2.32 9.28 2.36
C ARG A 37 2.71 10.66 1.84
N GLY A 38 3.95 10.80 1.38
CA GLY A 38 4.46 12.08 0.90
C GLY A 38 3.49 12.65 -0.12
N GLU A 39 2.96 13.83 0.16
CA GLU A 39 2.42 14.71 -0.87
C GLU A 39 3.56 14.95 -1.85
N VAL A 40 3.40 14.38 -3.04
CA VAL A 40 4.32 14.65 -4.15
C VAL A 40 3.91 16.01 -4.70
N GLU A 41 4.60 17.05 -4.26
CA GLU A 41 4.53 18.40 -4.85
C GLU A 41 4.65 18.29 -6.38
N PRO A 42 3.67 18.81 -7.15
CA PRO A 42 3.68 18.70 -8.60
C PRO A 42 4.71 19.68 -9.17
N GLY A 43 5.90 19.19 -9.50
CA GLY A 43 6.92 20.00 -10.18
C GLY A 43 8.37 19.57 -9.97
N CYS A 44 8.65 18.69 -9.02
CA CYS A 44 9.99 18.12 -8.87
C CYS A 44 10.13 16.90 -9.79
N PRO A 45 11.21 16.75 -10.60
CA PRO A 45 11.45 15.49 -11.30
C PRO A 45 11.49 14.39 -10.26
N ALA A 46 10.48 13.50 -10.31
CA ALA A 46 10.28 12.49 -9.29
C ALA A 46 11.61 11.73 -9.06
N SER A 47 12.17 11.87 -7.86
CA SER A 47 13.38 11.12 -7.51
C SER A 47 13.09 9.64 -7.70
N LEU A 48 13.96 8.94 -8.43
CA LEU A 48 13.76 7.51 -8.69
C LEU A 48 13.63 6.75 -7.36
N PRO A 49 12.68 5.80 -7.25
CA PRO A 49 12.44 5.07 -6.01
C PRO A 49 13.47 3.96 -5.82
N LEU A 50 14.74 4.33 -5.58
CA LEU A 50 15.89 3.42 -5.56
C LEU A 50 15.75 2.30 -4.50
N GLU A 51 15.16 2.60 -3.33
CA GLU A 51 14.90 1.61 -2.29
C GLU A 51 13.89 0.55 -2.76
N ALA A 52 12.80 0.96 -3.40
CA ALA A 52 11.81 0.05 -3.96
C ALA A 52 12.37 -0.79 -5.11
N MET A 53 13.19 -0.18 -5.99
CA MET A 53 13.91 -0.93 -7.04
C MET A 53 14.82 -2.01 -6.44
N ALA A 54 15.53 -1.71 -5.34
CA ALA A 54 16.34 -2.69 -4.64
C ALA A 54 15.52 -3.83 -4.01
N LEU A 55 14.32 -3.56 -3.51
CA LEU A 55 13.40 -4.60 -3.04
C LEU A 55 12.88 -5.47 -4.20
N VAL A 56 12.61 -4.91 -5.38
CA VAL A 56 12.25 -5.70 -6.58
C VAL A 56 13.40 -6.59 -7.01
N ALA A 57 14.63 -6.06 -7.08
CA ALA A 57 15.83 -6.83 -7.37
C ALA A 57 16.04 -8.00 -6.39
N LEU A 58 15.75 -7.78 -5.10
CA LEU A 58 15.81 -8.82 -4.07
C LEU A 58 14.83 -9.96 -4.34
N VAL A 59 13.62 -9.66 -4.83
CA VAL A 59 12.57 -10.65 -5.12
C VAL A 59 12.81 -11.37 -6.46
N TRP A 60 13.32 -10.66 -7.47
CA TRP A 60 13.63 -11.25 -8.78
C TRP A 60 14.91 -12.09 -8.84
N GLY A 61 15.72 -12.07 -7.77
CA GLY A 61 16.99 -12.78 -7.71
C GLY A 61 18.15 -11.94 -8.24
N ARG A 62 19.34 -12.14 -7.65
CA ARG A 62 20.53 -11.29 -7.89
C ARG A 62 20.95 -11.21 -9.35
N GLU A 63 20.68 -12.24 -10.16
CA GLU A 63 21.10 -12.25 -11.57
C GLU A 63 20.36 -11.20 -12.40
N ARG A 64 19.08 -10.96 -12.11
CA ARG A 64 18.28 -9.94 -12.82
C ARG A 64 18.36 -8.55 -12.20
N ALA A 65 19.03 -8.43 -11.05
CA ALA A 65 19.23 -7.15 -10.37
C ALA A 65 20.15 -6.21 -11.15
N ALA A 66 21.12 -6.76 -11.89
CA ALA A 66 22.05 -5.97 -12.69
C ALA A 66 21.32 -5.26 -13.84
N GLU A 67 20.45 -5.99 -14.56
CA GLU A 67 19.59 -5.45 -15.63
C GLU A 67 18.67 -4.33 -15.11
N LEU A 68 18.13 -4.48 -13.89
CA LEU A 68 17.23 -3.49 -13.31
C LEU A 68 17.92 -2.15 -12.99
N PHE A 69 19.23 -2.18 -12.72
CA PHE A 69 20.01 -0.99 -12.41
C PHE A 69 20.75 -0.44 -13.62
N GLU A 70 20.65 -1.11 -14.77
CA GLU A 70 21.22 -0.65 -16.02
C GLU A 70 20.51 0.64 -16.49
N GLY A 71 21.28 1.62 -16.94
CA GLY A 71 20.76 2.94 -17.33
C GLY A 71 20.53 3.92 -16.18
N LEU A 72 20.72 3.50 -14.92
CA LEU A 72 20.82 4.46 -13.81
C LEU A 72 22.13 5.26 -13.91
N ARG A 73 22.10 6.50 -13.40
CA ARG A 73 23.34 7.25 -13.15
C ARG A 73 24.19 6.48 -12.14
N GLU A 74 25.50 6.53 -12.27
CA GLU A 74 26.41 5.76 -11.41
C GLU A 74 26.14 6.01 -9.91
N SER A 75 25.88 7.25 -9.52
CA SER A 75 25.54 7.61 -8.13
C SER A 75 24.28 6.90 -7.63
N ASP A 76 23.26 6.78 -8.48
CA ASP A 76 22.00 6.15 -8.13
C ASP A 76 22.12 4.61 -8.14
N ALA A 77 22.90 4.07 -9.07
CA ALA A 77 23.24 2.65 -9.11
C ALA A 77 23.99 2.21 -7.85
N VAL A 78 24.99 2.98 -7.39
CA VAL A 78 25.72 2.73 -6.14
C VAL A 78 24.76 2.72 -4.94
N ARG A 79 23.87 3.71 -4.86
CA ARG A 79 22.87 3.78 -3.78
C ARG A 79 21.91 2.59 -3.81
N ALA A 80 21.37 2.24 -4.98
CA ALA A 80 20.47 1.10 -5.17
C ALA A 80 21.13 -0.23 -4.79
N ARG A 81 22.39 -0.44 -5.18
CA ARG A 81 23.19 -1.61 -4.77
C ARG A 81 23.43 -1.63 -3.25
N GLY A 82 23.64 -0.48 -2.64
CA GLY A 82 23.75 -0.34 -1.18
C GLY A 82 22.48 -0.80 -0.45
N TYR A 83 21.31 -0.35 -0.89
CA TYR A 83 20.03 -0.83 -0.35
C TYR A 83 19.86 -2.33 -0.54
N LEU A 84 20.17 -2.86 -1.72
CA LEU A 84 20.09 -4.30 -2.02
C LEU A 84 20.97 -5.13 -1.07
N ALA A 85 22.22 -4.70 -0.86
CA ALA A 85 23.14 -5.36 0.07
C ALA A 85 22.60 -5.32 1.52
N GLY A 86 22.06 -4.17 1.94
CA GLY A 86 21.41 -4.02 3.24
C GLY A 86 20.22 -4.97 3.43
N PHE A 87 19.37 -5.09 2.41
CA PHE A 87 18.25 -6.02 2.46
C PHE A 87 18.68 -7.49 2.43
N ALA A 88 19.69 -7.84 1.63
CA ALA A 88 20.21 -9.20 1.56
C ALA A 88 20.76 -9.69 2.91
N ALA A 89 21.33 -8.79 3.73
CA ALA A 89 21.84 -9.08 5.07
C ALA A 89 20.74 -9.32 6.12
N LEU A 90 19.48 -8.93 5.86
CA LEU A 90 18.37 -9.18 6.78
C LEU A 90 17.98 -10.67 6.81
N SER A 91 17.35 -11.11 7.90
CA SER A 91 16.73 -12.45 7.95
C SER A 91 15.58 -12.58 6.95
N SER A 92 15.27 -13.81 6.52
CA SER A 92 14.21 -14.07 5.53
C SER A 92 12.86 -13.45 5.94
N ALA A 93 12.46 -13.63 7.20
CA ALA A 93 11.21 -13.07 7.73
C ALA A 93 11.18 -11.53 7.66
N ARG A 94 12.29 -10.85 7.94
CA ARG A 94 12.37 -9.38 7.84
C ARG A 94 12.33 -8.90 6.39
N ARG A 95 12.97 -9.62 5.47
CA ARG A 95 12.90 -9.32 4.03
C ARG A 95 11.46 -9.44 3.53
N GLN A 96 10.80 -10.55 3.85
CA GLN A 96 9.41 -10.80 3.47
C GLN A 96 8.46 -9.75 4.06
N ALA A 97 8.65 -9.36 5.32
CA ALA A 97 7.86 -8.29 5.94
C ALA A 97 8.05 -6.95 5.21
N ARG A 98 9.27 -6.61 4.81
CA ARG A 98 9.54 -5.36 4.09
C ARG A 98 8.91 -5.34 2.70
N VAL A 99 9.01 -6.45 1.97
CA VAL A 99 8.34 -6.64 0.67
C VAL A 99 6.82 -6.58 0.83
N ALA A 100 6.27 -7.18 1.89
CA ALA A 100 4.83 -7.15 2.15
C ALA A 100 4.32 -5.75 2.53
N VAL A 101 5.11 -4.96 3.27
CA VAL A 101 4.77 -3.57 3.58
C VAL A 101 4.80 -2.70 2.33
N GLU A 102 5.82 -2.88 1.49
CA GLU A 102 6.01 -2.06 0.28
C GLU A 102 5.05 -2.44 -0.85
N PHE A 103 4.83 -3.74 -1.08
CA PHE A 103 4.10 -4.27 -2.25
C PHE A 103 2.89 -5.14 -1.91
N GLY A 104 2.67 -5.48 -0.63
CA GLY A 104 1.64 -6.44 -0.23
C GLY A 104 0.22 -5.88 -0.21
N VAL A 105 0.05 -4.55 -0.17
CA VAL A 105 -1.26 -3.93 -0.31
C VAL A 105 -1.56 -3.68 -1.78
N ARG A 106 -2.44 -4.50 -2.35
CA ARG A 106 -2.98 -4.25 -3.69
C ARG A 106 -4.28 -3.45 -3.56
N PRO A 107 -4.29 -2.14 -3.85
CA PRO A 107 -5.54 -1.37 -3.84
C PRO A 107 -6.54 -1.94 -4.83
N ASP A 108 -7.83 -1.74 -4.60
CA ASP A 108 -8.87 -2.20 -5.52
C ASP A 108 -8.74 -1.55 -6.91
N ALA A 109 -9.44 -2.11 -7.90
CA ALA A 109 -9.36 -1.63 -9.28
C ALA A 109 -9.74 -0.15 -9.43
N ALA A 110 -10.69 0.35 -8.64
CA ALA A 110 -11.12 1.74 -8.69
C ALA A 110 -10.03 2.69 -8.16
N ALA A 111 -9.40 2.33 -7.05
CA ALA A 111 -8.29 3.07 -6.46
C ALA A 111 -7.06 3.07 -7.38
N ARG A 112 -6.75 1.95 -8.05
CA ARG A 112 -5.67 1.87 -9.05
C ARG A 112 -5.96 2.77 -10.26
N LEU A 113 -7.17 2.71 -10.81
CA LEU A 113 -7.57 3.56 -11.93
C LEU A 113 -7.47 5.04 -11.56
N ARG A 114 -7.88 5.44 -10.34
CA ARG A 114 -7.72 6.82 -9.86
C ARG A 114 -6.26 7.25 -9.81
N GLY A 115 -5.37 6.42 -9.25
CA GLY A 115 -3.94 6.72 -9.18
C GLY A 115 -3.27 6.83 -10.57
N VAL A 116 -3.67 5.97 -11.52
CA VAL A 116 -3.21 6.10 -12.92
C VAL A 116 -3.65 7.42 -13.51
N MET A 117 -4.91 7.81 -13.34
CA MET A 117 -5.44 9.06 -13.89
C MET A 117 -4.82 10.32 -13.27
N GLU A 118 -4.48 10.27 -11.98
CA GLU A 118 -3.81 11.35 -11.27
C GLU A 118 -2.39 11.61 -11.80
N THR A 119 -1.64 10.55 -12.05
CA THR A 119 -0.23 10.62 -12.48
C THR A 119 -0.05 10.73 -14.01
N ALA A 120 -1.06 10.34 -14.80
CA ALA A 120 -0.98 10.37 -16.25
C ALA A 120 -0.95 11.81 -16.80
N PRO A 121 -0.10 12.10 -17.80
CA PRO A 121 -0.19 13.33 -18.58
C PRO A 121 -1.58 13.51 -19.21
N GLU A 122 -1.98 14.75 -19.44
CA GLU A 122 -3.34 15.10 -19.89
C GLU A 122 -3.78 14.35 -21.16
N ALA A 123 -2.90 14.28 -22.18
CA ALA A 123 -3.15 13.52 -23.41
C ALA A 123 -3.48 12.04 -23.14
N LEU A 124 -2.69 11.40 -22.26
CA LEU A 124 -2.86 10.01 -21.88
C LEU A 124 -4.13 9.81 -21.02
N ARG A 125 -4.42 10.75 -20.11
CA ARG A 125 -5.62 10.76 -19.27
C ARG A 125 -6.90 10.74 -20.12
N ARG A 126 -6.96 11.57 -21.17
CA ARG A 126 -8.09 11.60 -22.10
C ARG A 126 -8.27 10.29 -22.84
N GLU A 127 -7.17 9.72 -23.35
CA GLU A 127 -7.21 8.45 -24.06
C GLU A 127 -7.56 7.26 -23.16
N ILE A 128 -7.14 7.27 -21.89
CA ILE A 128 -7.57 6.31 -20.87
C ILE A 128 -9.08 6.44 -20.63
N PHE A 129 -9.58 7.66 -20.37
CA PHE A 129 -11.00 7.89 -20.12
C PHE A 129 -11.89 7.48 -21.30
N ARG A 130 -11.46 7.80 -22.53
CA ARG A 130 -12.19 7.44 -23.75
C ARG A 130 -12.34 5.93 -23.92
N ARG A 131 -11.30 5.17 -23.58
CA ARG A 131 -11.26 3.71 -23.71
C ARG A 131 -11.81 2.94 -22.50
N LEU A 132 -11.99 3.61 -21.37
CA LEU A 132 -12.54 2.99 -20.16
C LEU A 132 -13.95 2.43 -20.42
N PRO A 133 -14.27 1.21 -19.95
CA PRO A 133 -15.62 0.67 -19.99
C PRO A 133 -16.62 1.61 -19.30
N PRO A 134 -17.88 1.73 -19.77
CA PRO A 134 -18.84 2.69 -19.24
C PRO A 134 -19.03 2.61 -17.71
N TYR A 135 -19.00 1.41 -17.14
CA TYR A 135 -19.11 1.20 -15.69
C TYR A 135 -18.03 1.93 -14.89
N HIS A 136 -16.78 1.92 -15.37
CA HIS A 136 -15.65 2.58 -14.69
C HIS A 136 -15.60 4.08 -14.92
N ARG A 137 -16.34 4.63 -15.90
CA ARG A 137 -16.39 6.09 -16.14
C ARG A 137 -17.07 6.85 -15.00
N SER A 138 -17.98 6.20 -14.28
CA SER A 138 -18.63 6.77 -13.09
C SER A 138 -17.64 7.20 -12.00
N LEU A 139 -16.41 6.65 -12.00
CA LEU A 139 -15.34 7.03 -11.09
C LEU A 139 -14.77 8.42 -11.36
N PHE A 140 -15.05 9.01 -12.53
CA PHE A 140 -14.49 10.28 -12.98
C PHE A 140 -15.59 11.23 -13.49
N PRO A 141 -16.45 11.73 -12.60
CA PRO A 141 -17.62 12.53 -12.99
C PRO A 141 -17.26 13.90 -13.60
N SER A 142 -16.05 14.40 -13.34
CA SER A 142 -15.55 15.67 -13.87
C SER A 142 -15.06 15.56 -15.32
N LEU A 143 -14.86 14.36 -15.85
CA LEU A 143 -14.33 14.15 -17.20
C LEU A 143 -15.47 13.97 -18.19
N GLN A 144 -15.38 14.68 -19.31
CA GLN A 144 -16.32 14.57 -20.43
C GLN A 144 -15.67 13.78 -21.57
N LEU A 145 -16.50 13.10 -22.35
CA LEU A 145 -16.03 12.30 -23.47
C LEU A 145 -15.71 13.24 -24.65
N GLU A 146 -14.43 13.56 -24.83
CA GLU A 146 -13.95 14.37 -25.96
C GLU A 146 -13.63 13.50 -27.20
N ARG A 147 -13.63 14.13 -28.38
CA ARG A 147 -13.14 13.48 -29.61
C ARG A 147 -11.62 13.29 -29.53
N SER A 148 -11.14 12.22 -30.17
CA SER A 148 -9.70 11.94 -30.27
C SER A 148 -8.97 13.13 -30.90
N GLY A 149 -8.02 13.70 -30.16
CA GLY A 149 -7.18 14.81 -30.64
C GLY A 149 -5.96 14.33 -31.43
N PRO A 150 -5.19 15.26 -32.03
CA PRO A 150 -3.97 14.92 -32.76
C PRO A 150 -2.88 14.28 -31.88
N GLU A 151 -2.96 14.42 -30.56
CA GLU A 151 -2.04 13.83 -29.59
C GLU A 151 -2.27 12.31 -29.36
N ALA A 152 -3.39 11.77 -29.87
CA ALA A 152 -3.75 10.36 -29.75
C ALA A 152 -2.98 9.48 -30.76
N THR A 153 -1.65 9.47 -30.63
CA THR A 153 -0.80 8.57 -31.42
C THR A 153 -1.09 7.11 -31.07
N GLU A 154 -0.77 6.19 -31.98
CA GLU A 154 -0.97 4.74 -31.77
C GLU A 154 -0.28 4.24 -30.48
N GLN A 155 0.89 4.79 -30.16
CA GLN A 155 1.65 4.45 -28.95
C GLN A 155 0.92 4.89 -27.68
N VAL A 156 0.36 6.11 -27.66
CA VAL A 156 -0.44 6.62 -26.53
C VAL A 156 -1.70 5.76 -26.35
N CYS A 157 -2.32 5.38 -27.46
CA CYS A 157 -3.49 4.50 -27.47
C CYS A 157 -3.18 3.12 -26.87
N ALA A 158 -2.10 2.48 -27.31
CA ALA A 158 -1.66 1.19 -26.81
C ALA A 158 -1.27 1.25 -25.32
N LEU A 159 -0.61 2.32 -24.90
CA LEU A 159 -0.27 2.55 -23.50
C LEU A 159 -1.53 2.70 -22.64
N ALA A 160 -2.51 3.48 -23.08
CA ALA A 160 -3.78 3.63 -22.37
C ALA A 160 -4.49 2.29 -22.16
N GLU A 161 -4.58 1.44 -23.19
CA GLU A 161 -5.19 0.11 -23.11
C GLU A 161 -4.44 -0.83 -22.16
N ARG A 162 -3.11 -0.77 -22.18
CA ARG A 162 -2.28 -1.53 -21.25
C ARG A 162 -2.55 -1.10 -19.81
N LEU A 163 -2.55 0.20 -19.54
CA LEU A 163 -2.81 0.75 -18.20
C LEU A 163 -4.20 0.38 -17.69
N ILE A 164 -5.24 0.44 -18.53
CA ILE A 164 -6.59 0.02 -18.16
C ILE A 164 -6.59 -1.46 -17.78
N ARG A 165 -6.00 -2.34 -18.59
CA ARG A 165 -5.93 -3.78 -18.32
C ARG A 165 -5.19 -4.09 -17.03
N GLU A 166 -4.04 -3.46 -16.81
CA GLU A 166 -3.23 -3.66 -15.60
C GLU A 166 -3.96 -3.14 -14.35
N ALA A 167 -4.65 -2.00 -14.45
CA ALA A 167 -5.40 -1.43 -13.34
C ALA A 167 -6.68 -2.23 -13.01
N THR A 168 -7.23 -3.01 -13.93
CA THR A 168 -8.49 -3.76 -13.74
C THR A 168 -8.30 -5.26 -13.45
N ARG A 169 -7.12 -5.82 -13.73
CA ARG A 169 -6.72 -7.19 -13.33
C ARG A 169 -6.41 -7.29 -11.84
#